data_AF-A0A962XV72-F1
#
_entry.id   AF-A0A962XV72-F1
#
_cell.length_a   1.000
_cell.length_b   1.000
_cell.length_c   1.000
_cell.angle_alpha   90.00
_cell.angle_beta   90.00
_cell.angle_gamma   90.00
#
_symmetry.space_group_name_H-M   'P 1'
#
loop_
_entity.id
_entity.type
_entity.pdbx_description
1 polymer ?
#
loop_
_entity_poly.entity_id
_entity_poly.type
_entity_poly.pdbx_seq_one_letter_code
_entity_poly.pdbx_strand_id
1 'polypeptide(L)'
;MQILAALRRRLPAAKRLEWYPPFRAMRVSVLELADDWRSVRVLLPLAPNRNPGGGMFGGAMACLADPIAALACNRVFPGNQVWTRSLALDFRHEGRSDLELRF
;
A
#
# COMPACT_ATOMS: atom_id res chain seq x y z
N MET A 1 -0.19 -24.30 -8.11
CA MET A 1 0.44 -22.98 -7.82
C MET A 1 0.41 -22.01 -9.01
N GLN A 2 0.52 -22.46 -10.27
CA GLN A 2 0.50 -21.58 -11.47
C GLN A 2 -0.89 -20.97 -11.81
N ILE A 3 -1.99 -21.70 -11.57
CA ILE A 3 -3.36 -21.22 -11.88
C ILE A 3 -3.72 -19.97 -11.06
N LEU A 4 -3.37 -19.95 -9.76
CA LEU A 4 -3.59 -18.79 -8.89
C LEU A 4 -2.77 -17.55 -9.30
N ALA A 5 -1.54 -17.75 -9.81
CA ALA A 5 -0.70 -16.67 -10.32
C ALA A 5 -1.26 -16.09 -11.63
N ALA A 6 -1.75 -16.95 -12.53
CA ALA A 6 -2.41 -16.53 -13.77
C ALA A 6 -3.73 -15.81 -13.52
N LEU A 7 -4.54 -16.28 -12.57
CA LEU A 7 -5.77 -15.62 -12.13
C LEU A 7 -5.50 -14.25 -11.49
N ARG A 8 -4.45 -14.14 -10.66
CA ARG A 8 -3.99 -12.85 -10.10
C ARG A 8 -3.57 -11.85 -11.17
N ARG A 9 -3.10 -12.29 -12.34
CA ARG A 9 -2.75 -11.41 -13.47
C ARG A 9 -3.96 -10.77 -14.16
N ARG A 10 -5.16 -11.33 -14.01
CA ARG A 10 -6.41 -10.80 -14.59
C ARG A 10 -7.13 -9.81 -13.69
N LEU A 11 -6.74 -9.68 -12.43
CA LEU A 11 -7.33 -8.72 -11.50
C LEU A 11 -6.82 -7.30 -11.81
N PRO A 12 -7.67 -6.27 -11.67
CA PRO A 12 -7.23 -4.89 -11.68
C PRO A 12 -6.10 -4.68 -10.68
N ALA A 13 -5.16 -3.78 -11.00
CA ALA A 13 -4.01 -3.46 -10.15
C ALA A 13 -4.42 -3.13 -8.70
N ALA A 14 -5.50 -2.38 -8.54
CA ALA A 14 -6.09 -2.07 -7.23
C ALA A 14 -6.43 -3.33 -6.41
N LYS A 15 -7.12 -4.31 -7.01
CA LYS A 15 -7.48 -5.56 -6.33
C LYS A 15 -6.28 -6.44 -6.02
N ARG A 16 -5.23 -6.38 -6.85
CA ARG A 16 -3.97 -7.06 -6.54
C ARG A 16 -3.28 -6.47 -5.31
N LEU A 17 -3.31 -5.15 -5.14
CA LEU A 17 -2.81 -4.48 -3.93
C LEU A 17 -3.62 -4.89 -2.70
N GLU A 18 -4.95 -4.81 -2.75
CA GLU A 18 -5.81 -5.18 -1.61
C GLU A 18 -5.65 -6.67 -1.22
N TRP A 19 -5.37 -7.55 -2.17
CA TRP A 19 -5.20 -8.99 -1.94
C TRP A 19 -3.75 -9.40 -1.69
N TYR A 20 -2.81 -8.46 -1.75
CA TYR A 20 -1.43 -8.71 -1.34
C TYR A 20 -1.45 -9.05 0.17
N PRO A 21 -0.91 -10.20 0.62
CA PRO A 21 -1.17 -10.69 1.97
C PRO A 21 -0.90 -9.68 3.10
N PRO A 22 0.21 -8.91 3.10
CA PRO A 22 0.42 -7.86 4.09
C PRO A 22 -0.66 -6.78 4.10
N PHE A 23 -1.07 -6.31 2.92
CA PHE A 23 -2.10 -5.27 2.77
C PHE A 23 -3.48 -5.78 3.17
N ARG A 24 -3.77 -7.04 2.84
CA ARG A 24 -5.01 -7.71 3.25
C ARG A 24 -5.11 -7.83 4.78
N ALA A 25 -4.01 -8.16 5.46
CA ALA A 25 -3.96 -8.23 6.91
C ALA A 25 -4.27 -6.87 7.56
N MET A 26 -3.75 -5.79 6.98
CA MET A 26 -4.02 -4.40 7.39
C MET A 26 -5.38 -3.86 6.92
N ARG A 27 -6.16 -4.65 6.17
CA ARG A 27 -7.45 -4.26 5.54
C ARG A 27 -7.35 -3.00 4.68
N VAL A 28 -6.23 -2.84 4.00
CA VAL A 28 -6.02 -1.76 3.03
C VAL A 28 -7.11 -1.77 1.95
N SER A 29 -7.62 -0.59 1.59
CA SER A 29 -8.57 -0.42 0.49
C SER A 29 -8.07 0.65 -0.48
N VAL A 30 -8.05 0.35 -1.77
CA VAL A 30 -7.59 1.31 -2.80
C VAL A 30 -8.77 2.23 -3.13
N LEU A 31 -8.61 3.53 -2.89
CA LEU A 31 -9.62 4.55 -3.20
C LEU A 31 -9.50 5.02 -4.64
N GLU A 32 -8.27 5.21 -5.11
CA GLU A 32 -7.95 5.68 -6.46
C GLU A 32 -6.60 5.12 -6.88
N LEU A 33 -6.49 4.71 -8.14
CA LEU A 33 -5.24 4.28 -8.74
C LEU A 33 -5.26 4.63 -10.23
N ALA A 34 -4.44 5.60 -10.62
CA ALA A 34 -4.26 5.95 -12.02
C ALA A 34 -3.55 4.83 -12.80
N ASP A 35 -3.87 4.68 -14.08
CA ASP A 35 -3.32 3.62 -14.94
C ASP A 35 -1.78 3.69 -15.10
N ASP A 36 -1.24 4.91 -14.98
CA ASP A 36 0.20 5.21 -15.02
C ASP A 36 0.86 5.25 -13.63
N TRP A 37 0.09 5.02 -12.57
CA TRP A 37 0.52 5.02 -11.16
C TRP A 37 1.11 6.34 -10.66
N ARG A 38 0.84 7.46 -11.34
CA ARG A 38 1.26 8.81 -10.89
C ARG A 38 0.30 9.46 -9.89
N SER A 39 -0.84 8.82 -9.64
CA SER A 39 -1.79 9.16 -8.57
C SER A 39 -2.24 7.86 -7.91
N VAL A 40 -2.02 7.77 -6.59
CA VAL A 40 -2.39 6.61 -5.77
C VAL A 40 -3.00 7.11 -4.47
N ARG A 41 -4.23 6.67 -4.18
CA ARG A 41 -4.94 6.98 -2.93
C ARG A 41 -5.41 5.70 -2.27
N VAL A 42 -4.98 5.48 -1.03
CA VAL A 42 -5.19 4.21 -0.33
C VAL A 42 -5.61 4.46 1.11
N LEU A 43 -6.70 3.84 1.52
CA LEU A 43 -7.20 3.87 2.89
C LEU A 43 -6.47 2.83 3.74
N LEU A 44 -5.96 3.28 4.89
CA LEU A 44 -5.51 2.47 6.01
C LEU A 44 -6.50 2.62 7.17
N PRO A 45 -7.36 1.61 7.42
CA PRO A 45 -8.33 1.72 8.50
C PRO A 45 -7.67 1.63 9.87
N LEU A 46 -8.14 2.43 10.83
CA LEU A 46 -7.58 2.47 12.19
C LEU A 46 -7.88 1.21 12.99
N ALA A 47 -9.13 0.70 12.91
CA ALA A 47 -9.59 -0.37 13.78
C ALA A 47 -8.68 -1.62 13.79
N PRO A 48 -8.25 -2.21 12.64
CA PRO A 48 -7.34 -3.35 12.64
C PRO A 48 -5.87 -2.97 12.84
N ASN A 49 -5.51 -1.69 12.74
CA ASN A 49 -4.13 -1.19 12.80
C ASN A 49 -3.89 -0.30 14.02
N ARG A 50 -4.67 -0.45 15.09
CA ARG A 50 -4.56 0.36 16.30
C ARG A 50 -3.38 -0.13 17.15
N ASN A 51 -2.53 0.80 17.58
CA ASN A 51 -1.45 0.54 18.53
C ASN A 51 -1.98 0.54 19.98
N PRO A 52 -1.19 0.10 20.98
CA PRO A 52 -1.63 0.07 22.38
C PRO A 52 -2.04 1.43 22.97
N GLY A 53 -1.52 2.54 22.43
CA GLY A 53 -1.90 3.91 22.80
C GLY A 53 -3.22 4.38 22.18
N GLY A 54 -3.84 3.56 21.32
CA GLY A 54 -5.11 3.85 20.69
C GLY A 54 -4.99 4.61 19.36
N GLY A 55 -3.80 5.03 18.96
CA GLY A 55 -3.53 5.63 17.65
C GLY A 55 -3.19 4.60 16.57
N MET A 56 -2.94 5.07 15.35
CA MET A 56 -2.50 4.24 14.23
C MET A 56 -1.11 3.65 14.52
N PHE A 57 -0.93 2.36 14.23
CA PHE A 57 0.35 1.69 14.35
C PHE A 57 1.33 2.19 13.29
N GLY A 58 2.45 2.77 13.73
CA GLY A 58 3.46 3.34 12.83
C GLY A 58 4.05 2.31 11.86
N GLY A 59 4.18 1.05 12.28
CA GLY A 59 4.61 -0.03 11.38
C GLY A 59 3.62 -0.34 10.25
N ALA A 60 2.31 -0.13 10.46
CA ALA A 60 1.31 -0.27 9.40
C ALA A 60 1.42 0.88 8.39
N MET A 61 1.67 2.11 8.86
CA MET A 61 1.95 3.26 8.00
C MET A 61 3.20 3.02 7.15
N ALA A 62 4.28 2.53 7.77
CA ALA A 62 5.52 2.16 7.11
C ALA A 62 5.30 1.09 6.03
N CYS A 63 4.61 0.01 6.40
CA CYS A 63 4.33 -1.12 5.52
C CYS A 63 3.48 -0.71 4.31
N LEU A 64 2.49 0.17 4.50
CA LEU A 64 1.69 0.71 3.40
C LEU A 64 2.51 1.63 2.49
N ALA A 65 3.38 2.49 3.04
CA ALA A 65 4.16 3.45 2.27
C ALA A 65 5.28 2.82 1.45
N ASP A 66 5.96 1.80 2.01
CA ASP A 66 7.17 1.20 1.46
C ASP A 66 7.11 0.81 -0.04
N PRO A 67 6.09 0.08 -0.53
CA PRO A 67 6.12 -0.42 -1.90
C PRO A 67 5.60 0.57 -2.95
N ILE A 68 4.88 1.64 -2.57
CA ILE A 68 4.08 2.44 -3.52
C ILE A 68 4.96 3.12 -4.58
N ALA A 69 6.01 3.82 -4.16
CA ALA A 69 6.91 4.51 -5.09
C ALA A 69 7.66 3.52 -6.00
N ALA A 70 8.13 2.40 -5.45
CA ALA A 70 8.81 1.36 -6.21
C ALA A 70 7.88 0.73 -7.27
N LEU A 71 6.62 0.46 -6.92
CA LEU A 71 5.61 -0.05 -7.85
C LEU A 71 5.29 0.94 -8.96
N ALA A 72 5.17 2.24 -8.64
CA ALA A 72 4.99 3.28 -9.63
C ALA A 72 6.18 3.36 -10.60
N CYS A 73 7.41 3.33 -10.10
CA CYS A 73 8.62 3.28 -10.94
C CYS A 73 8.65 2.05 -11.85
N ASN A 74 8.32 0.86 -11.33
CA ASN A 74 8.27 -0.36 -12.13
C ASN A 74 7.19 -0.30 -13.23
N ARG A 75 6.11 0.46 -13.02
CA ARG A 75 5.07 0.71 -14.03
C ARG A 75 5.55 1.65 -15.13
N VAL A 76 6.26 2.72 -14.76
CA VAL A 76 6.76 3.75 -15.69
C VAL A 76 7.97 3.26 -16.49
N PHE A 77 8.83 2.44 -15.90
CA PHE A 77 10.07 1.94 -16.52
C PHE A 77 10.04 0.42 -16.72
N PRO A 78 9.28 -0.09 -17.71
CA PRO A 78 9.17 -1.53 -17.94
C PRO A 78 10.55 -2.16 -18.21
N GLY A 79 10.77 -3.37 -17.69
CA GLY A 79 12.04 -4.10 -17.78
C GLY A 79 12.98 -3.89 -16.58
N ASN A 80 12.66 -2.95 -15.68
CA ASN A 80 13.41 -2.74 -14.45
C ASN A 80 12.76 -3.47 -13.25
N GLN A 81 13.56 -3.73 -12.21
CA GLN A 81 13.10 -4.22 -10.91
C GLN A 81 13.59 -3.27 -9.81
N VAL A 82 12.77 -2.27 -9.53
CA VAL A 82 13.00 -1.25 -8.50
C VAL A 82 12.50 -1.76 -7.15
N TRP A 83 13.26 -1.45 -6.10
CA TRP A 83 12.94 -1.74 -4.71
C TRP A 83 13.33 -0.54 -3.82
N THR A 84 12.72 -0.44 -2.64
CA THR A 84 12.94 0.66 -1.70
C THR A 84 14.22 0.44 -0.90
N ARG A 85 15.24 1.27 -1.14
CA ARG A 85 16.52 1.19 -0.41
C ARG A 85 16.44 1.74 1.02
N SER A 86 15.61 2.76 1.23
CA SER A 86 15.42 3.43 2.51
C SER A 86 14.03 4.04 2.57
N LEU A 87 13.41 3.98 3.74
CA LEU A 87 12.14 4.63 4.05
C LEU A 87 12.34 5.47 5.31
N ALA A 88 11.97 6.74 5.24
CA ALA A 88 11.96 7.66 6.38
C ALA A 88 10.52 8.10 6.67
N LEU A 89 10.16 8.14 7.94
CA LEU A 89 8.84 8.55 8.41
C LEU A 89 9.00 9.69 9.41
N ASP A 90 8.24 10.75 9.21
CA ASP A 90 8.13 11.90 10.11
C ASP A 90 6.71 11.89 10.70
N PHE A 91 6.58 11.39 11.94
CA PHE A 91 5.28 11.31 12.63
C PHE A 91 4.90 12.68 13.21
N ARG A 92 4.25 13.51 12.39
CA ARG A 92 3.85 14.88 12.78
C ARG A 92 2.71 14.94 13.79
N HIS A 93 1.74 14.02 13.66
CA HIS A 93 0.57 13.94 14.52
C HIS A 93 0.21 12.48 14.78
N GLU A 94 -0.45 12.23 15.91
CA GLU A 94 -1.00 10.93 16.23
C GLU A 94 -2.23 10.63 15.35
N GLY A 95 -2.21 9.52 14.61
CA GLY A 95 -3.33 9.10 13.77
C GLY A 95 -4.48 8.52 14.60
N ARG A 96 -5.53 9.30 14.88
CA ARG A 96 -6.71 8.88 15.66
C ARG A 96 -7.94 8.53 14.83
N SER A 97 -7.80 8.49 13.52
CA SER A 97 -8.83 8.08 12.55
C SER A 97 -8.22 7.12 11.53
N ASP A 98 -9.04 6.63 10.61
CA ASP A 98 -8.54 6.07 9.36
C ASP A 98 -7.61 7.09 8.69
N LEU A 99 -6.55 6.59 8.07
CA LEU A 99 -5.57 7.41 7.36
C LEU A 99 -5.63 7.12 5.86
N GLU A 100 -5.26 8.12 5.07
CA GLU A 100 -5.16 8.00 3.63
C GLU A 100 -3.70 8.21 3.22
N LEU A 101 -3.11 7.22 2.54
CA LEU A 101 -1.88 7.42 1.80
C LEU A 101 -2.22 8.11 0.47
N ARG A 102 -1.46 9.15 0.14
CA ARG A 102 -1.50 9.85 -1.14
C ARG A 102 -0.10 9.89 -1.73
N PHE A 103 0.05 9.43 -2.97
CA PHE A 103 1.29 9.43 -3.74
C PHE A 103 1.01 9.93 -5.15
#